data_AF-A0A972E0D5-F1
#
_entry.id   AF-A0A972E0D5-F1
#
_cell.length_a   1.000
_cell.length_b   1.000
_cell.length_c   1.000
_cell.angle_alpha   90.00
_cell.angle_beta   90.00
_cell.angle_gamma   90.00
#
_symmetry.space_group_name_H-M   'P 1'
#
loop_
_entity.id
_entity.type
_entity.pdbx_description
1 polymer ?
#
loop_
_entity_poly.entity_id
_entity_poly.type
_entity_poly.pdbx_seq_one_letter_code
_entity_poly.pdbx_strand_id
1 'polypeptide(L)'
;MDLKCPNCGTPGIPGEGGSVVCTVCGGRFNFVAGEAHLHGVAEFDQLRKRVDAQDAEIAELRKQLAGDAPSTDEHGDPHVEDDEPADQDDDSDDEDDDEDF
;
A
#
# COMPACT_ATOMS: atom_id res chain seq x y z
N MET A 1 42.67 1.19 -9.15
CA MET A 1 42.20 0.56 -7.90
C MET A 1 40.82 0.02 -8.17
N ASP A 2 40.61 -1.28 -8.01
CA ASP A 2 39.27 -1.88 -8.13
C ASP A 2 38.41 -1.48 -6.94
N LEU A 3 37.44 -0.59 -7.18
CA LEU A 3 36.48 -0.13 -6.19
C LEU A 3 35.40 -1.21 -6.02
N LYS A 4 35.65 -2.12 -5.08
CA LYS A 4 34.71 -3.18 -4.70
C LYS A 4 33.73 -2.66 -3.65
N CYS A 5 32.48 -3.13 -3.74
CA CYS A 5 31.50 -2.91 -2.70
C CYS A 5 31.99 -3.52 -1.38
N PRO A 6 32.04 -2.77 -0.27
CA PRO A 6 32.49 -3.29 1.03
C PRO A 6 31.52 -4.33 1.62
N ASN A 7 30.26 -4.33 1.17
CA ASN A 7 29.22 -5.21 1.71
C ASN A 7 29.22 -6.61 1.04
N CYS A 8 29.39 -6.67 -0.29
CA CYS A 8 29.24 -7.92 -1.05
C CYS A 8 30.44 -8.23 -1.97
N GLY A 9 31.46 -7.39 -2.00
CA GLY A 9 32.69 -7.62 -2.78
C GLY A 9 32.56 -7.44 -4.29
N THR A 10 31.36 -7.21 -4.81
CA THR A 10 31.15 -6.98 -6.25
C THR A 10 31.76 -5.65 -6.68
N PRO A 11 32.32 -5.56 -7.90
CA PRO A 11 32.77 -4.27 -8.43
C PRO A 11 31.59 -3.30 -8.47
N GLY A 12 31.80 -2.09 -7.94
CA GLY A 12 30.80 -1.04 -7.96
C GLY A 12 30.97 -0.12 -9.17
N ILE A 13 29.89 0.55 -9.54
CA ILE A 13 29.90 1.56 -10.59
C ILE A 13 30.33 2.89 -9.95
N PRO A 14 31.34 3.58 -10.49
CA PRO A 14 31.70 4.90 -10.01
C PRO A 14 30.54 5.88 -10.24
N GLY A 15 30.14 6.59 -9.18
CA GLY A 15 29.16 7.65 -9.21
C GLY A 15 29.81 9.03 -9.04
N GLU A 16 28.98 10.07 -9.06
CA GLU A 16 29.44 11.45 -8.83
C GLU A 16 30.10 11.62 -7.45
N GLY A 17 31.03 12.57 -7.35
CA GLY A 17 31.68 12.94 -6.09
C GLY A 17 32.62 11.88 -5.50
N GLY A 18 33.07 10.90 -6.29
CA GLY A 18 33.90 9.79 -5.80
C GLY A 18 33.11 8.70 -5.08
N SER A 19 31.78 8.70 -5.25
CA SER A 19 30.92 7.63 -4.74
C SER A 19 31.02 6.37 -5.58
N VAL A 20 30.64 5.23 -5.00
CA VAL A 20 30.58 3.93 -5.66
C VAL A 20 29.22 3.32 -5.39
N VAL A 21 28.49 3.02 -6.45
CA VAL A 21 27.17 2.38 -6.39
C VAL A 21 27.34 0.88 -6.61
N CYS A 22 26.89 0.09 -5.65
CA CYS A 22 26.81 -1.35 -5.81
C CYS A 22 25.48 -1.72 -6.48
N THR A 23 25.53 -2.38 -7.62
CA THR A 23 24.31 -2.86 -8.31
C THR A 23 23.69 -4.10 -7.67
N VAL A 24 24.45 -4.81 -6.83
CA VAL A 24 23.96 -6.03 -6.16
C VAL A 24 23.19 -5.70 -4.89
N CYS A 25 23.74 -4.86 -4.00
CA CYS A 25 23.07 -4.48 -2.76
C CYS A 25 22.39 -3.11 -2.82
N GLY A 26 22.48 -2.39 -3.95
CA GLY A 26 21.92 -1.04 -4.12
C GLY A 26 22.61 0.06 -3.31
N GLY A 27 23.61 -0.28 -2.50
CA GLY A 27 24.28 0.65 -1.60
C GLY A 27 25.18 1.63 -2.34
N ARG A 28 25.17 2.90 -1.92
CA ARG A 28 26.09 3.94 -2.40
C ARG A 28 27.13 4.23 -1.32
N PHE A 29 28.40 4.12 -1.65
CA PHE A 29 29.50 4.25 -0.68
C PHE A 29 30.46 5.37 -1.08
N ASN A 30 30.98 6.09 -0.09
CA ASN A 30 32.09 7.03 -0.26
C ASN A 30 33.31 6.52 0.50
N PHE A 31 34.50 6.70 -0.07
CA PHE A 31 35.75 6.26 0.57
C PHE A 31 36.51 7.48 1.09
N VAL A 32 36.66 7.59 2.41
CA VAL A 32 37.35 8.70 3.08
C VAL A 32 38.50 8.12 3.90
N ALA A 33 39.73 8.55 3.63
CA ALA A 33 40.93 8.07 4.33
C ALA A 33 41.12 6.52 4.36
N GLY A 34 40.56 5.81 3.38
CA GLY A 34 40.60 4.34 3.30
C GLY A 34 39.42 3.63 3.98
N GLU A 35 38.51 4.37 4.61
CA GLU A 35 37.29 3.85 5.22
C GLU A 35 36.09 4.03 4.28
N ALA A 36 35.21 3.03 4.23
CA ALA A 36 34.01 3.06 3.39
C ALA A 36 32.79 3.50 4.21
N HIS A 37 32.15 4.59 3.80
CA HIS A 37 30.95 5.14 4.42
C HIS A 37 29.74 4.93 3.51
N LEU A 38 28.68 4.33 4.04
CA LEU A 38 27.40 4.20 3.33
C LEU A 38 26.70 5.58 3.29
N HIS A 39 26.33 6.02 2.10
CA HIS A 39 25.62 7.27 1.86
C HIS A 39 24.11 7.10 2.08
N GLY A 40 23.44 8.14 2.56
CA GLY A 40 21.97 8.19 2.64
C GLY A 40 21.33 7.55 3.88
N VAL A 41 22.11 6.99 4.82
CA VAL A 41 21.56 6.39 6.04
C VAL A 41 20.81 7.42 6.89
N ALA A 42 21.38 8.62 7.08
CA ALA A 42 20.74 9.68 7.83
C ALA A 42 19.45 10.19 7.18
N GLU A 43 19.44 10.31 5.85
CA GLU A 43 18.25 10.70 5.08
C GLU A 43 17.16 9.62 5.17
N PHE A 44 17.54 8.34 5.12
CA PHE A 44 16.65 7.21 5.31
C PHE A 44 16.02 7.19 6.71
N ASP A 45 16.80 7.44 7.77
CA ASP A 45 16.27 7.54 9.13
C ASP A 45 15.29 8.71 9.29
N GLN A 46 15.56 9.85 8.64
CA GLN A 46 14.64 10.97 8.62
C GLN A 46 13.35 10.66 7.84
N LEU A 47 13.46 9.98 6.70
CA LEU A 47 12.30 9.50 5.93
C LEU A 47 11.44 8.56 6.77
N ARG A 48 12.05 7.58 7.43
CA ARG A 48 11.34 6.64 8.30
C ARG A 48 10.54 7.36 9.39
N LYS A 49 11.18 8.30 10.11
CA LYS A 49 10.50 9.11 11.14
C LYS A 49 9.32 9.90 10.60
N ARG A 50 9.42 10.42 9.37
CA ARG A 50 8.31 11.13 8.72
C ARG A 50 7.16 10.20 8.37
N VAL A 51 7.46 9.00 7.85
CA VAL A 51 6.44 7.99 7.58
C VAL A 51 5.73 7.60 8.88
N ASP A 52 6.48 7.30 9.95
CA ASP A 52 5.90 6.96 11.25
C ASP A 52 4.98 8.07 11.79
N ALA A 53 5.35 9.34 11.60
CA ALA A 53 4.51 10.47 11.99
C ALA A 53 3.25 10.60 11.12
N GLN A 54 3.36 10.37 9.81
CA GLN A 54 2.22 10.38 8.89
C GLN A 54 1.25 9.24 9.17
N ASP A 55 1.73 8.04 9.47
CA ASP A 55 0.89 6.91 9.86
C ASP A 55 0.09 7.20 11.14
N ALA A 56 0.70 7.88 12.12
CA ALA A 56 0.00 8.31 13.33
C ALA A 56 -1.10 9.36 13.04
N GLU A 57 -0.81 10.32 12.16
CA GLU A 57 -1.81 11.32 11.72
C GLU A 57 -2.97 10.66 10.96
N ILE A 58 -2.69 9.72 10.06
CA ILE A 58 -3.70 8.95 9.34
C ILE A 58 -4.56 8.14 10.29
N ALA A 59 -3.98 7.50 11.31
CA ALA A 59 -4.72 6.75 12.31
C ALA A 59 -5.71 7.65 13.09
N GLU A 60 -5.27 8.85 13.47
CA GLU A 60 -6.12 9.83 14.16
C GLU A 60 -7.23 10.37 13.25
N LEU A 61 -6.92 10.72 12.00
CA LEU A 61 -7.91 11.13 11.01
C LEU A 61 -8.96 10.04 10.77
N ARG A 62 -8.53 8.78 10.61
CA ARG A 62 -9.45 7.64 10.45
C ARG A 62 -10.38 7.49 11.66
N LYS A 63 -9.87 7.69 12.87
CA LYS A 63 -10.67 7.65 14.09
C LYS A 63 -11.70 8.78 14.13
N GLN A 64 -11.32 9.99 13.71
CA GLN A 64 -12.24 11.12 13.60
C GLN A 64 -13.33 10.84 12.57
N LEU A 65 -12.98 10.34 11.38
CA LEU A 65 -13.96 9.97 10.35
C LEU A 65 -14.89 8.84 10.80
N ALA A 66 -14.38 7.85 11.54
CA ALA A 66 -15.20 6.78 12.08
C ALA A 66 -16.11 7.25 13.24
N GLY A 67 -15.67 8.25 14.01
CA GLY A 67 -16.45 8.88 15.08
C GLY A 67 -17.51 9.88 14.58
N ASP A 68 -17.33 10.40 13.36
CA ASP A 68 -18.26 11.33 12.68
C ASP A 68 -19.27 10.60 11.79
N ALA A 69 -19.24 9.27 11.73
CA ALA A 69 -20.31 8.50 11.12
C ALA A 69 -21.61 8.83 11.88
N PRO A 70 -22.62 9.45 11.25
CA PRO A 70 -23.89 9.66 11.91
C PRO A 70 -24.41 8.29 12.28
N SER A 71 -24.72 8.10 13.57
CA SER A 71 -25.57 7.01 14.00
C SER A 71 -26.75 6.99 13.04
N THR A 72 -26.84 5.96 12.20
CA THR A 72 -28.06 5.69 11.45
C THR A 72 -29.11 5.41 12.50
N ASP A 73 -29.83 6.46 12.87
CA ASP A 73 -31.08 6.40 13.61
C ASP A 73 -31.99 5.48 12.79
N GLU A 74 -32.15 4.25 13.27
CA GLU A 74 -33.22 3.36 12.88
C GLU A 74 -34.55 3.97 13.36
N HIS A 75 -34.99 5.04 12.70
CA HIS A 75 -36.30 5.62 12.91
C HIS A 75 -37.12 5.48 11.63
N GLY A 76 -37.75 4.31 11.54
CA GLY A 76 -39.10 4.13 11.02
C GLY A 76 -39.28 4.50 9.56
N ASP A 77 -39.05 3.53 8.69
CA ASP A 77 -39.81 3.43 7.45
C ASP A 77 -41.26 3.07 7.86
N PRO A 78 -42.28 3.94 7.71
CA PRO A 78 -43.64 3.47 7.79
C PRO A 78 -43.86 2.66 6.51
N HIS A 79 -43.57 1.37 6.59
CA HIS A 79 -43.86 0.41 5.54
C HIS A 79 -45.32 0.62 5.16
N VAL A 80 -45.50 1.22 3.99
CA VAL A 80 -46.80 1.36 3.35
C VAL A 80 -47.32 -0.06 3.21
N GLU A 81 -48.53 -0.30 3.72
CA GLU A 81 -49.27 -1.53 3.47
C GLU A 81 -49.56 -1.56 1.97
N ASP A 82 -48.62 -2.10 1.19
CA ASP A 82 -48.90 -2.55 -0.16
C ASP A 82 -49.89 -3.70 -0.05
N ASP A 83 -51.15 -3.35 -0.30
CA ASP A 83 -52.29 -4.22 -0.58
C ASP A 83 -51.84 -5.30 -1.58
N GLU A 84 -51.50 -6.50 -1.08
CA GLU A 84 -51.24 -7.68 -1.90
C GLU A 84 -52.58 -8.13 -2.53
N PRO A 85 -52.77 -8.05 -3.87
CA PRO A 85 -53.73 -8.92 -4.51
C PRO A 85 -53.14 -10.33 -4.49
N ALA A 86 -53.87 -11.22 -3.85
CA ALA A 86 -53.56 -12.63 -3.72
C ALA A 86 -53.42 -13.33 -5.09
N ASP A 87 -52.61 -14.38 -5.05
CA ASP A 87 -52.65 -15.57 -5.90
C ASP A 87 -52.40 -15.36 -7.40
N GLN A 88 -51.28 -15.89 -7.89
CA GLN A 88 -51.36 -17.07 -8.77
C GLN A 88 -49.96 -17.65 -9.02
N ASP A 89 -49.78 -18.88 -8.54
CA ASP A 89 -48.82 -19.83 -9.06
C ASP A 89 -48.93 -19.89 -10.59
N ASP A 90 -47.81 -19.70 -11.29
CA ASP A 90 -47.65 -20.19 -12.65
C ASP A 90 -46.24 -20.78 -12.79
N ASP A 91 -46.17 -22.07 -12.44
CA ASP A 91 -45.11 -22.99 -12.80
C ASP A 91 -44.93 -23.00 -14.33
N SER A 92 -43.82 -22.46 -14.82
CA SER A 92 -43.25 -22.94 -16.08
C SER A 92 -41.72 -22.89 -15.99
N ASP A 93 -41.22 -23.98 -15.42
CA ASP A 93 -39.89 -24.54 -15.65
C ASP A 93 -39.78 -24.86 -17.15
N ASP A 94 -39.01 -24.07 -17.89
CA ASP A 94 -38.64 -24.39 -19.27
C ASP A 94 -37.12 -24.18 -19.39
N GLU A 95 -36.39 -25.14 -18.82
CA GLU A 95 -34.99 -25.41 -19.15
C GLU A 95 -34.94 -26.03 -20.56
N ASP A 96 -34.91 -25.19 -21.60
CA ASP A 96 -34.47 -25.64 -22.93
C ASP A 96 -33.02 -25.17 -23.17
N ASP A 97 -32.14 -26.08 -22.79
CA ASP A 97 -30.74 -26.25 -23.13
C ASP A 97 -30.59 -26.54 -24.63
N ASP A 98 -30.28 -25.52 -25.43
CA ASP A 98 -29.79 -25.69 -26.81
C ASP A 98 -28.35 -25.16 -26.92
N GLU A 99 -27.39 -25.90 -26.34
CA GLU A 99 -26.02 -25.90 -26.82
C GLU A 99 -25.92 -26.83 -28.04
N ASP A 100 -25.77 -26.27 -29.24
CA ASP A 100 -25.27 -27.04 -30.38
C ASP A 100 -24.08 -26.33 -31.05
N PHE A 101 -23.04 -27.14 -31.24
CA PHE A 101 -21.62 -26.83 -31.49
C PHE A 101 -21.28 -26.70 -32.98
#